data_AF-A0A6H9HR95-F1
#
_entry.id   AF-A0A6H9HR95-F1
#
_cell.length_a   1.000
_cell.length_b   1.000
_cell.length_c   1.000
_cell.angle_alpha   90.00
_cell.angle_beta   90.00
_cell.angle_gamma   90.00
#
_symmetry.space_group_name_H-M   'P 1'
#
loop_
_entity.id
_entity.type
_entity.pdbx_description
1 polymer ?
#
loop_
_entity_poly.entity_id
_entity_poly.type
_entity_poly.pdbx_seq_one_letter_code
_entity_poly.pdbx_strand_id
1 'polypeptide(L)'
;MNAGPTSERIYLDMHDLVTSRETTPGIRLDPAILARQLNSSTTPVREALNRLVGERLVETRTSTGYHLPLLDEPGLKDLIGWSADILSLALRRAAGSMALIELPPPGTMDHPGRIAAAFSAIVHASGHAEYIPAISQANARLHAVRLGEPETFDDLDSEFERLTEATRAEGIEDLKKFVNSYHRRRLKSAAELLRRRYRTE
;
A
#
# COMPACT_ATOMS: atom_id res chain seq x y z
N MET A 1 -24.34 -3.10 -23.42
CA MET A 1 -23.96 -1.99 -22.51
C MET A 1 -22.67 -2.42 -21.81
N ASN A 2 -21.54 -1.81 -22.16
CA ASN A 2 -20.24 -2.20 -21.62
C ASN A 2 -20.09 -1.63 -20.21
N ALA A 3 -20.57 -2.36 -19.20
CA ALA A 3 -20.38 -2.00 -17.80
C ALA A 3 -18.92 -2.11 -17.34
N GLY A 4 -18.05 -2.79 -18.09
CA GLY A 4 -16.65 -3.06 -17.75
C GLY A 4 -15.78 -1.80 -17.57
N PRO A 5 -15.68 -0.90 -18.58
CA PRO A 5 -14.81 0.28 -18.48
C PRO A 5 -15.24 1.26 -17.38
N THR A 6 -16.56 1.40 -17.17
CA THR A 6 -17.09 2.29 -16.13
C THR A 6 -16.89 1.69 -14.74
N SER A 7 -17.12 0.39 -14.55
CA SER A 7 -16.98 -0.22 -13.21
C SER A 7 -15.53 -0.27 -12.76
N GLU A 8 -14.60 -0.57 -13.67
CA GLU A 8 -13.17 -0.53 -13.35
C GLU A 8 -12.70 0.90 -13.04
N ARG A 9 -13.13 1.90 -13.83
CA ARG A 9 -12.86 3.31 -13.52
C ARG A 9 -13.36 3.67 -12.12
N ILE A 10 -14.61 3.30 -11.78
CA ILE A 10 -15.19 3.59 -10.47
C ILE A 10 -14.39 2.91 -9.35
N TYR A 11 -13.96 1.68 -9.56
CA TYR A 11 -13.09 1.01 -8.59
C TYR A 11 -11.76 1.74 -8.39
N LEU A 12 -11.08 2.16 -9.47
CA LEU A 12 -9.81 2.89 -9.39
C LEU A 12 -9.99 4.24 -8.69
N ASP A 13 -11.00 5.03 -9.08
CA ASP A 13 -11.32 6.31 -8.45
C ASP A 13 -11.59 6.14 -6.93
N MET A 14 -12.28 5.05 -6.56
CA MET A 14 -12.53 4.73 -5.16
C MET A 14 -11.30 4.23 -4.41
N HIS A 15 -10.45 3.44 -5.05
CA HIS A 15 -9.19 2.96 -4.49
C HIS A 15 -8.27 4.15 -4.16
N ASP A 16 -8.14 5.11 -5.08
CA ASP A 16 -7.35 6.33 -4.87
C ASP A 16 -7.93 7.17 -3.73
N LEU A 17 -9.26 7.32 -3.68
CA LEU A 17 -9.94 8.04 -2.59
C LEU A 17 -9.65 7.42 -1.21
N VAL A 18 -9.71 6.09 -1.07
CA VAL A 18 -9.54 5.43 0.25
C VAL A 18 -8.07 5.30 0.67
N THR A 19 -7.14 5.36 -0.29
CA THR A 19 -5.69 5.30 -0.03
C THR A 19 -5.07 6.69 0.16
N SER A 20 -5.75 7.77 -0.22
CA SER A 20 -5.29 9.14 0.01
C SER A 20 -5.22 9.52 1.50
N ARG A 21 -4.47 10.58 1.82
CA ARG A 21 -4.45 11.19 3.17
C ARG A 21 -5.62 12.12 3.42
N GLU A 22 -6.30 12.59 2.38
CA GLU A 22 -7.43 13.53 2.49
C GLU A 22 -8.65 12.89 3.16
N THR A 23 -8.81 11.57 3.03
CA THR A 23 -9.91 10.84 3.66
C THR A 23 -9.58 10.53 5.12
N THR A 24 -10.43 10.99 6.03
CA THR A 24 -10.27 10.76 7.48
C THR A 24 -10.63 9.31 7.84
N PRO A 25 -9.75 8.55 8.53
CA PRO A 25 -10.08 7.21 9.01
C PRO A 25 -11.36 7.20 9.86
N GLY A 26 -12.18 6.16 9.71
CA GLY A 26 -13.47 6.03 10.38
C GLY A 26 -14.64 6.76 9.71
N ILE A 27 -14.40 7.56 8.66
CA ILE A 27 -15.50 8.24 7.95
C ILE A 27 -16.43 7.21 7.30
N ARG A 28 -17.73 7.51 7.34
CA ARG A 28 -18.74 6.73 6.62
C ARG A 28 -18.68 7.03 5.12
N LEU A 29 -18.61 5.96 4.33
CA LEU A 29 -18.63 5.98 2.87
C LEU A 29 -20.06 5.69 2.39
N ASP A 30 -20.84 6.74 2.10
CA ASP A 30 -22.21 6.58 1.64
C ASP A 30 -22.27 6.31 0.13
N PRO A 31 -22.78 5.14 -0.32
CA PRO A 31 -22.80 4.79 -1.74
C PRO A 31 -23.58 5.77 -2.62
N ALA A 32 -24.64 6.40 -2.09
CA ALA A 32 -25.45 7.36 -2.85
C ALA A 32 -24.74 8.71 -3.01
N ILE A 33 -23.94 9.12 -2.03
CA ILE A 33 -23.11 10.32 -2.12
C ILE A 33 -21.98 10.08 -3.12
N LEU A 34 -21.24 8.97 -2.97
CA LEU A 34 -20.14 8.60 -3.84
C LEU A 34 -20.59 8.42 -5.30
N ALA A 35 -21.75 7.81 -5.54
CA ALA A 35 -22.32 7.67 -6.88
C ALA A 35 -22.55 9.03 -7.57
N ARG A 36 -23.05 10.03 -6.84
CA ARG A 36 -23.20 11.39 -7.37
C ARG A 36 -21.86 12.05 -7.66
N GLN A 37 -20.87 11.91 -6.77
CA GLN A 37 -19.54 12.47 -6.95
C GLN A 37 -18.81 11.86 -8.16
N LEU A 38 -18.97 10.56 -8.38
CA LEU A 38 -18.30 9.82 -9.45
C LEU A 38 -19.09 9.77 -10.77
N ASN A 39 -20.20 10.51 -10.86
CA ASN A 39 -21.13 10.51 -12.00
C ASN A 39 -21.53 9.10 -12.43
N SER A 40 -21.98 8.28 -11.46
CA SER A 40 -22.29 6.87 -11.63
C SER A 40 -23.59 6.48 -10.93
N SER A 41 -24.06 5.25 -11.15
CA SER A 41 -25.14 4.68 -10.35
C SER A 41 -24.61 4.05 -9.06
N THR A 42 -25.50 3.74 -8.13
CA THR A 42 -25.12 3.16 -6.83
C THR A 42 -24.63 1.71 -6.93
N THR A 43 -25.01 0.96 -7.97
CA THR A 43 -24.61 -0.43 -8.18
C THR A 43 -23.09 -0.61 -8.33
N PRO A 44 -22.41 0.00 -9.33
CA PRO A 44 -20.96 -0.15 -9.50
C PRO A 44 -20.17 0.42 -8.31
N VAL A 45 -20.70 1.44 -7.62
CA VAL A 45 -20.10 1.97 -6.39
C VAL A 45 -20.17 0.95 -5.25
N ARG A 46 -21.30 0.26 -5.08
CA ARG A 46 -21.42 -0.82 -4.08
C ARG A 46 -20.53 -2.01 -4.42
N GLU A 47 -20.39 -2.35 -5.69
CA GLU A 47 -19.46 -3.39 -6.15
C GLU A 47 -18.01 -3.02 -5.82
N ALA A 48 -17.59 -1.79 -6.14
CA ALA A 48 -16.27 -1.28 -5.78
C ALA A 48 -16.05 -1.28 -4.25
N LEU A 49 -17.02 -0.81 -3.46
CA LEU A 49 -16.96 -0.85 -2.00
C LEU A 49 -16.83 -2.28 -1.47
N ASN A 50 -17.59 -3.24 -2.00
CA ASN A 50 -17.50 -4.65 -1.59
C ASN A 50 -16.13 -5.26 -1.95
N ARG A 51 -15.56 -4.89 -3.08
CA ARG A 51 -14.19 -5.29 -3.46
C ARG A 51 -13.16 -4.71 -2.49
N LEU A 52 -13.25 -3.42 -2.18
CA LEU A 52 -12.39 -2.73 -1.21
C LEU A 52 -12.54 -3.29 0.22
N VAL A 53 -13.72 -3.84 0.57
CA VAL A 53 -13.92 -4.60 1.81
C VAL A 53 -13.11 -5.90 1.80
N GLY A 54 -13.12 -6.63 0.69
CA GLY A 54 -12.27 -7.81 0.51
C GLY A 54 -10.77 -7.46 0.60
N GLU A 55 -10.40 -6.25 0.20
CA GLU A 55 -9.03 -5.73 0.27
C GLU A 55 -8.67 -5.09 1.63
N ARG A 56 -9.64 -5.00 2.55
CA ARG A 56 -9.52 -4.35 3.87
C ARG A 56 -9.12 -2.88 3.81
N LEU A 57 -9.40 -2.23 2.68
CA LEU A 57 -9.32 -0.77 2.53
C LEU A 57 -10.63 -0.10 2.95
N VAL A 58 -11.71 -0.87 3.02
CA VAL A 58 -13.02 -0.48 3.55
C VAL A 58 -13.46 -1.55 4.55
N GLU A 59 -14.26 -1.16 5.54
CA GLU A 59 -14.92 -2.11 6.46
C GLU A 59 -16.43 -1.89 6.43
N THR A 60 -17.17 -2.95 6.76
CA THR A 60 -18.62 -2.88 6.99
C THR A 60 -18.89 -2.87 8.49
N ARG A 61 -19.67 -1.90 8.95
CA ARG A 61 -20.15 -1.83 10.32
C ARG A 61 -21.65 -2.14 10.34
N THR A 62 -22.05 -3.03 11.26
CA THR A 62 -23.46 -3.41 11.43
C THR A 62 -24.30 -2.15 11.60
N SER A 63 -25.41 -2.05 10.85
CA SER A 63 -26.37 -0.94 10.83
C SER A 63 -25.91 0.40 10.22
N THR A 64 -24.61 0.68 10.10
CA THR A 64 -24.13 1.99 9.63
C THR A 64 -23.49 1.98 8.23
N GLY A 65 -23.18 0.79 7.68
CA GLY A 65 -22.71 0.64 6.30
C GLY A 65 -21.18 0.63 6.16
N TYR A 66 -20.67 1.18 5.06
CA TYR A 66 -19.24 1.17 4.72
C TYR A 66 -18.49 2.31 5.41
N HIS A 67 -17.29 2.02 5.91
CA HIS A 67 -16.42 2.98 6.57
C HIS A 67 -14.98 2.80 6.13
N LEU A 68 -14.21 3.89 6.15
CA LEU A 68 -12.75 3.76 6.09
C LEU A 68 -12.27 3.14 7.41
N PRO A 69 -11.46 2.07 7.41
CA PRO A 69 -11.02 1.42 8.62
C PRO A 69 -10.23 2.37 9.52
N LEU A 70 -10.41 2.22 10.83
CA LEU A 70 -9.51 2.85 11.80
C LEU A 70 -8.21 2.04 11.85
N LEU A 71 -7.09 2.76 11.91
CA LEU A 71 -5.78 2.18 12.12
C LEU A 71 -5.24 2.68 13.46
N ASP A 72 -4.91 1.78 14.36
CA ASP A 72 -4.23 2.08 15.61
C ASP A 72 -2.73 1.70 15.52
N GLU A 73 -1.96 2.01 16.57
CA GLU A 73 -0.53 1.72 16.56
C GLU A 73 -0.21 0.21 16.52
N PRO A 74 -0.87 -0.66 17.30
CA PRO A 74 -0.70 -2.11 17.17
C PRO A 74 -1.03 -2.61 15.76
N GLY A 75 -2.17 -2.21 15.18
CA GLY A 75 -2.58 -2.62 13.84
C GLY A 75 -1.62 -2.12 12.75
N LEU A 76 -1.06 -0.92 12.90
CA LEU A 76 -0.01 -0.44 12.00
C LEU A 76 1.27 -1.29 12.13
N LYS A 77 1.68 -1.64 13.35
CA LYS A 77 2.85 -2.52 13.56
C LYS A 77 2.63 -3.90 12.94
N ASP A 78 1.46 -4.47 13.10
CA ASP A 78 1.10 -5.76 12.48
C ASP A 78 1.14 -5.68 10.96
N LEU A 79 0.65 -4.58 10.37
CA LEU A 79 0.67 -4.36 8.93
C LEU A 79 2.11 -4.18 8.38
N ILE A 80 2.96 -3.43 9.09
CA ILE A 80 4.39 -3.29 8.75
C ILE A 80 5.10 -4.64 8.88
N GLY A 81 4.83 -5.39 9.96
CA GLY A 81 5.38 -6.73 10.19
C GLY A 81 4.99 -7.71 9.10
N TRP A 82 3.70 -7.74 8.73
CA TRP A 82 3.20 -8.58 7.65
C TRP A 82 3.88 -8.29 6.30
N SER A 83 4.09 -7.01 5.96
CA SER A 83 4.85 -6.63 4.76
C SER A 83 6.29 -7.14 4.82
N ALA A 84 6.94 -7.03 5.99
CA ALA A 84 8.30 -7.52 6.19
C ALA A 84 8.40 -9.04 6.02
N ASP A 85 7.42 -9.77 6.55
CA ASP A 85 7.37 -11.23 6.49
C ASP A 85 7.21 -11.74 5.05
N ILE A 86 6.30 -11.12 4.27
CA ILE A 86 6.11 -11.45 2.84
C ILE A 86 7.41 -11.25 2.08
N LEU A 87 8.06 -10.10 2.24
CA LEU A 87 9.32 -9.79 1.53
C LEU A 87 10.46 -10.72 1.97
N SER A 88 10.55 -11.04 3.25
CA SER A 88 11.55 -11.98 3.76
C SER A 88 11.36 -13.39 3.23
N LEU A 89 10.11 -13.84 3.06
CA LEU A 89 9.79 -15.11 2.40
C LEU A 89 10.13 -15.07 0.91
N ALA A 90 9.76 -14.00 0.22
CA ALA A 90 10.05 -13.80 -1.20
C ALA A 90 11.57 -13.83 -1.47
N LEU A 91 12.35 -13.08 -0.69
CA LEU A 91 13.81 -13.03 -0.81
C LEU A 91 14.49 -14.34 -0.46
N ARG A 92 13.97 -15.13 0.50
CA ARG A 92 14.51 -16.48 0.75
C ARG A 92 14.34 -17.40 -0.47
N ARG A 93 13.29 -17.20 -1.25
CA ARG A 93 12.95 -18.01 -2.43
C ARG A 93 13.70 -17.55 -3.68
N ALA A 94 13.88 -16.24 -3.84
CA ALA A 94 14.57 -15.64 -4.98
C ALA A 94 16.09 -15.88 -4.98
N ALA A 95 16.66 -16.46 -3.91
CA ALA A 95 18.09 -16.72 -3.73
C ALA A 95 18.75 -17.60 -4.81
N GLY A 96 17.98 -18.19 -5.74
CA GLY A 96 18.51 -18.96 -6.88
C GLY A 96 18.22 -18.37 -8.27
N SER A 97 17.40 -17.32 -8.40
CA SER A 97 16.99 -16.76 -9.70
C SER A 97 16.41 -15.36 -9.56
N MET A 98 17.17 -14.42 -9.00
CA MET A 98 16.83 -13.01 -9.20
C MET A 98 17.30 -12.63 -10.60
N ALA A 99 16.39 -12.74 -11.58
CA ALA A 99 16.45 -11.84 -12.72
C ALA A 99 16.52 -10.40 -12.19
N LEU A 100 17.26 -9.52 -12.87
CA LEU A 100 17.43 -8.12 -12.49
C LEU A 100 16.06 -7.54 -12.11
N ILE A 101 15.90 -7.13 -10.85
CA ILE A 101 14.68 -6.47 -10.39
C ILE A 101 14.68 -5.09 -11.04
N GLU A 102 13.88 -4.93 -12.08
CA GLU A 102 13.68 -3.64 -12.73
C GLU A 102 12.76 -2.78 -11.87
N LEU A 103 13.32 -1.73 -11.29
CA LEU A 103 12.57 -0.72 -10.56
C LEU A 103 12.11 0.40 -11.51
N PRO A 104 10.98 1.08 -11.22
CA PRO A 104 10.57 2.25 -11.97
C PRO A 104 11.68 3.32 -11.98
N PRO A 105 11.81 4.10 -13.08
CA PRO A 105 12.75 5.20 -13.11
C PRO A 105 12.47 6.23 -11.99
N PRO A 106 13.52 6.89 -11.45
CA PRO A 106 13.34 7.98 -10.51
C PRO A 106 12.39 9.07 -11.03
N GLY A 107 11.59 9.67 -10.14
CA GLY A 107 10.69 10.77 -10.47
C GLY A 107 9.38 10.41 -11.20
N THR A 108 9.13 9.12 -11.46
CA THR A 108 7.89 8.66 -12.12
C THR A 108 6.71 8.48 -11.18
N MET A 109 7.00 8.30 -9.88
CA MET A 109 6.01 8.05 -8.83
C MET A 109 6.37 8.84 -7.59
N ASP A 110 5.38 9.08 -6.74
CA ASP A 110 5.57 9.56 -5.39
C ASP A 110 6.30 8.53 -4.51
N HIS A 111 6.71 8.94 -3.31
CA HIS A 111 7.43 8.07 -2.38
C HIS A 111 6.69 6.74 -2.07
N PRO A 112 5.38 6.74 -1.72
CA PRO A 112 4.62 5.50 -1.54
C PRO A 112 4.62 4.59 -2.77
N GLY A 113 4.40 5.15 -3.96
CA GLY A 113 4.34 4.42 -5.23
C GLY A 113 5.68 3.77 -5.57
N ARG A 114 6.79 4.50 -5.40
CA ARG A 114 8.16 3.97 -5.59
C ARG A 114 8.43 2.74 -4.71
N ILE A 115 8.10 2.82 -3.42
CA ILE A 115 8.27 1.70 -2.48
C ILE A 115 7.35 0.53 -2.86
N ALA A 116 6.08 0.81 -3.18
CA ALA A 116 5.12 -0.22 -3.55
C ALA A 116 5.57 -0.99 -4.80
N ALA A 117 6.03 -0.27 -5.83
CA ALA A 117 6.55 -0.86 -7.05
C ALA A 117 7.79 -1.72 -6.79
N ALA A 118 8.73 -1.25 -5.96
CA ALA A 118 9.92 -2.02 -5.62
C ALA A 118 9.59 -3.31 -4.85
N PHE A 119 8.69 -3.24 -3.87
CA PHE A 119 8.26 -4.41 -3.11
C PHE A 119 7.50 -5.41 -3.98
N SER A 120 6.66 -4.92 -4.90
CA SER A 120 6.02 -5.77 -5.90
C SER A 120 7.06 -6.46 -6.78
N ALA A 121 8.08 -5.75 -7.27
CA ALA A 121 9.10 -6.33 -8.14
C ALA A 121 9.92 -7.43 -7.42
N ILE A 122 10.29 -7.22 -6.15
CA ILE A 122 10.93 -8.23 -5.30
C ILE A 122 10.07 -9.50 -5.20
N VAL A 123 8.78 -9.33 -4.97
CA VAL A 123 7.85 -10.45 -4.83
C VAL A 123 7.61 -11.17 -6.15
N HIS A 124 7.51 -10.45 -7.27
CA HIS A 124 7.38 -11.07 -8.60
C HIS A 124 8.61 -11.91 -8.93
N ALA A 125 9.82 -11.43 -8.62
CA ALA A 125 11.06 -12.18 -8.82
C ALA A 125 11.12 -13.49 -8.00
N SER A 126 10.34 -13.61 -6.91
CA SER A 126 10.27 -14.86 -6.13
C SER A 126 9.48 -15.99 -6.82
N GLY A 127 8.69 -15.67 -7.86
CA GLY A 127 7.84 -16.61 -8.58
C GLY A 127 6.67 -17.19 -7.76
N HIS A 128 6.40 -16.66 -6.56
CA HIS A 128 5.34 -17.18 -5.69
C HIS A 128 4.02 -16.41 -5.89
N ALA A 129 3.07 -17.05 -6.58
CA ALA A 129 1.81 -16.43 -6.99
C ALA A 129 1.03 -15.77 -5.83
N GLU A 130 0.95 -16.43 -4.66
CA GLU A 130 0.19 -15.90 -3.51
C GLU A 130 0.86 -14.71 -2.80
N TYR A 131 2.15 -14.48 -3.00
CA TYR A 131 2.81 -13.32 -2.39
C TYR A 131 2.44 -12.02 -3.10
N ILE A 132 2.13 -12.10 -4.41
CA ILE A 132 1.80 -10.94 -5.25
C ILE A 132 0.54 -10.21 -4.75
N PRO A 133 -0.63 -10.86 -4.58
CA PRO A 133 -1.81 -10.18 -4.04
C PRO A 133 -1.59 -9.75 -2.58
N ALA A 134 -0.84 -10.52 -1.78
CA ALA A 134 -0.55 -10.18 -0.39
C ALA A 134 0.27 -8.89 -0.26
N ILE A 135 1.35 -8.73 -1.04
CA ILE A 135 2.18 -7.51 -1.00
C ILE A 135 1.43 -6.32 -1.59
N SER A 136 0.60 -6.53 -2.61
CA SER A 136 -0.26 -5.48 -3.17
C SER A 136 -1.22 -4.94 -2.11
N GLN A 137 -1.88 -5.84 -1.37
CA GLN A 137 -2.78 -5.45 -0.28
C GLN A 137 -2.04 -4.74 0.87
N ALA A 138 -0.86 -5.24 1.26
CA ALA A 138 -0.03 -4.57 2.26
C ALA A 138 0.38 -3.16 1.81
N ASN A 139 0.80 -3.01 0.54
CA ASN A 139 1.18 -1.74 -0.04
C ASN A 139 0.02 -0.74 -0.07
N ALA A 140 -1.16 -1.15 -0.52
CA ALA A 140 -2.34 -0.29 -0.56
C ALA A 140 -2.72 0.19 0.85
N ARG A 141 -2.73 -0.70 1.84
CA ARG A 141 -3.07 -0.37 3.23
C ARG A 141 -2.01 0.50 3.93
N LEU A 142 -0.75 0.41 3.51
CA LEU A 142 0.34 1.26 4.01
C LEU A 142 0.48 2.58 3.24
N HIS A 143 -0.18 2.75 2.08
CA HIS A 143 0.01 3.90 1.20
C HIS A 143 -0.23 5.23 1.93
N ALA A 144 -1.37 5.37 2.61
CA ALA A 144 -1.73 6.60 3.33
C ALA A 144 -0.76 6.95 4.46
N VAL A 145 -0.13 5.95 5.09
CA VAL A 145 0.89 6.15 6.12
C VAL A 145 2.20 6.61 5.49
N ARG A 146 2.58 6.01 4.35
CA ARG A 146 3.78 6.40 3.59
C ARG A 146 3.69 7.83 3.03
N LEU A 147 2.50 8.32 2.70
CA LEU A 147 2.28 9.71 2.31
C LEU A 147 2.64 10.71 3.44
N GLY A 148 2.72 10.27 4.71
CA GLY A 148 3.16 11.08 5.85
C GLY A 148 4.60 10.84 6.29
N GLU A 149 5.31 9.92 5.65
CA GLU A 149 6.73 9.68 5.95
C GLU A 149 7.63 10.91 5.73
N PRO A 150 7.43 11.78 4.71
CA PRO A 150 8.28 12.97 4.51
C PRO A 150 8.27 13.97 5.67
N GLU A 151 7.22 13.97 6.50
CA GLU A 151 7.15 14.80 7.72
C GLU A 151 7.92 14.20 8.90
N THR A 152 8.32 12.93 8.79
CA THR A 152 9.00 12.15 9.85
C THR A 152 10.45 11.84 9.49
N PHE A 153 10.75 11.73 8.19
CA PHE A 153 12.03 11.27 7.66
C PHE A 153 12.52 12.23 6.57
N ASP A 154 13.76 12.70 6.72
CA ASP A 154 14.42 13.67 5.84
C ASP A 154 15.31 13.02 4.78
N ASP A 155 15.60 11.72 4.89
CA ASP A 155 16.52 10.97 4.01
C ASP A 155 15.81 9.96 3.08
N LEU A 156 14.51 10.13 2.81
CA LEU A 156 13.71 9.14 2.06
C LEU A 156 14.21 8.90 0.64
N ASP A 157 14.72 9.92 -0.05
CA ASP A 157 15.29 9.76 -1.38
C ASP A 157 16.59 8.98 -1.34
N SER A 158 17.50 9.31 -0.42
CA SER A 158 18.71 8.51 -0.18
C SER A 158 18.40 7.09 0.28
N GLU A 159 17.32 6.88 1.03
CA GLU A 159 16.85 5.54 1.38
C GLU A 159 16.40 4.75 0.14
N PHE A 160 15.69 5.39 -0.78
CA PHE A 160 15.27 4.74 -2.03
C PHE A 160 16.43 4.47 -2.99
N GLU A 161 17.44 5.35 -3.02
CA GLU A 161 18.69 5.09 -3.75
C GLU A 161 19.39 3.84 -3.21
N ARG A 162 19.47 3.67 -1.88
CA ARG A 162 20.03 2.45 -1.26
C ARG A 162 19.24 1.19 -1.65
N LEU A 163 17.92 1.27 -1.78
CA LEU A 163 17.10 0.16 -2.29
C LEU A 163 17.44 -0.17 -3.74
N THR A 164 17.51 0.85 -4.59
CA THR A 164 17.84 0.70 -6.01
C THR A 164 19.22 0.08 -6.20
N GLU A 165 20.19 0.52 -5.41
CA GLU A 165 21.53 -0.09 -5.43
C GLU A 165 21.50 -1.54 -4.94
N ALA A 166 20.77 -1.84 -3.86
CA ALA A 166 20.63 -3.20 -3.35
C ALA A 166 19.93 -4.17 -4.34
N THR A 167 19.12 -3.66 -5.28
CA THR A 167 18.54 -4.47 -6.37
C THR A 167 19.51 -4.71 -7.53
N ARG A 168 20.56 -3.89 -7.68
CA ARG A 168 21.58 -4.00 -8.74
C ARG A 168 22.82 -4.75 -8.27
N ALA A 169 23.21 -4.56 -7.01
CA ALA A 169 24.28 -5.29 -6.39
C ALA A 169 23.96 -6.79 -6.46
N GLU A 170 24.91 -7.62 -6.86
CA GLU A 170 24.77 -9.07 -7.11
C GLU A 170 24.42 -9.89 -5.84
N GLY A 171 23.97 -9.26 -4.75
CA GLY A 171 23.75 -9.86 -3.45
C GLY A 171 22.33 -9.67 -2.93
N ILE A 172 21.55 -10.76 -2.94
CA ILE A 172 20.27 -10.84 -2.21
C ILE A 172 20.37 -10.47 -0.74
N GLU A 173 21.57 -10.57 -0.17
CA GLU A 173 21.85 -10.27 1.23
C GLU A 173 21.73 -8.78 1.54
N ASP A 174 22.15 -7.90 0.62
CA ASP A 174 22.01 -6.45 0.82
C ASP A 174 20.54 -6.01 0.71
N LEU A 175 19.79 -6.67 -0.18
CA LEU A 175 18.34 -6.45 -0.28
C LEU A 175 17.60 -6.92 0.99
N LYS A 176 17.99 -8.06 1.57
CA LYS A 176 17.47 -8.51 2.89
C LYS A 176 17.81 -7.51 3.99
N LYS A 177 19.05 -7.02 4.06
CA LYS A 177 19.47 -6.01 5.04
C LYS A 177 18.65 -4.72 4.88
N PHE A 178 18.44 -4.29 3.64
CA PHE A 178 17.61 -3.12 3.34
C PHE A 178 16.18 -3.33 3.84
N VAL A 179 15.51 -4.41 3.42
CA VAL A 179 14.12 -4.71 3.81
C VAL A 179 13.99 -4.75 5.33
N ASN A 180 14.91 -5.41 6.03
CA ASN A 180 14.90 -5.46 7.50
C ASN A 180 15.05 -4.07 8.13
N SER A 181 15.99 -3.26 7.63
CA SER A 181 16.25 -1.92 8.16
C SER A 181 15.09 -0.96 7.90
N TYR A 182 14.51 -1.01 6.68
CA TYR A 182 13.33 -0.26 6.28
C TYR A 182 12.17 -0.50 7.24
N HIS A 183 11.77 -1.77 7.46
CA HIS A 183 10.62 -2.09 8.31
C HIS A 183 10.90 -1.80 9.78
N ARG A 184 12.11 -2.11 10.28
CA ARG A 184 12.50 -1.83 11.67
C ARG A 184 12.44 -0.34 12.00
N ARG A 185 12.83 0.51 11.06
CA ARG A 185 12.71 1.97 11.20
C ARG A 185 11.25 2.39 11.34
N ARG A 186 10.35 1.92 10.47
CA ARG A 186 8.91 2.24 10.55
C ARG A 186 8.26 1.70 11.83
N LEU A 187 8.63 0.49 12.28
CA LEU A 187 8.15 -0.08 13.55
C LEU A 187 8.50 0.80 14.75
N LYS A 188 9.72 1.35 14.79
CA LYS A 188 10.16 2.27 15.86
C LYS A 188 9.43 3.61 15.82
N SER A 189 9.05 4.07 14.62
CA SER A 189 8.35 5.34 14.41
C SER A 189 6.83 5.19 14.28
N ALA A 190 6.25 4.01 14.55
CA ALA A 190 4.85 3.72 14.27
C ALA A 190 3.87 4.73 14.91
N ALA A 191 4.11 5.11 16.17
CA ALA A 191 3.31 6.11 16.86
C ALA A 191 3.33 7.48 16.16
N GLU A 192 4.51 7.92 15.70
CA GLU A 192 4.64 9.22 15.02
C GLU A 192 4.03 9.19 13.62
N LEU A 193 4.28 8.12 12.85
CA LEU A 193 3.68 7.92 11.54
C LEU A 193 2.15 7.89 11.62
N LEU A 194 1.60 7.27 12.66
CA LEU A 194 0.17 7.27 12.91
C LEU A 194 -0.33 8.69 13.21
N ARG A 195 0.35 9.45 14.06
CA ARG A 195 -0.03 10.86 14.33
C ARG A 195 -0.05 11.70 13.06
N ARG A 196 0.88 11.47 12.12
CA ARG A 196 0.88 12.15 10.81
C ARG A 196 -0.29 11.72 9.94
N ARG A 197 -0.65 10.43 9.95
CA ARG A 197 -1.83 9.95 9.20
C ARG A 197 -3.14 10.61 9.64
N TYR A 198 -3.29 10.89 10.93
CA TYR A 198 -4.54 11.44 11.51
C TYR A 198 -4.56 12.97 11.63
N ARG A 199 -3.42 13.66 11.49
CA ARG A 199 -3.39 15.12 11.36
C ARG A 199 -3.57 15.49 9.89
N THR A 200 -4.77 15.95 9.55
CA THR A 200 -5.02 16.71 8.32
C THR A 200 -4.69 18.16 8.68
N GLU A 201 -3.50 18.62 8.31
CA GLU A 201 -3.17 20.07 8.32
C GLU A 201 -3.72 20.73 7.06
#